data_AF-A0A961D628-F1
#
_entry.id   AF-A0A961D628-F1
#
_cell.length_a   1.000
_cell.length_b   1.000
_cell.length_c   1.000
_cell.angle_alpha   90.00
_cell.angle_beta   90.00
_cell.angle_gamma   90.00
#
_symmetry.space_group_name_H-M   'P 1'
#
loop_
_entity.id
_entity.type
_entity.pdbx_description
1 polymer ?
#
loop_
_entity_poly.entity_id
_entity_poly.type
_entity_poly.pdbx_seq_one_letter_code
_entity_poly.pdbx_strand_id
1 'polypeptide(L)'
;MNRTLLALSCWITFASAFADSPAPPVPRVFTSESGSGVFFTMVPARHGKDFKVEREAFGVAYKMDDEGKFKELYRTEGWYSFSVFISRDGQYLVRMGPWSVGREPAQDDLAVAFYKDGKLLKEYSTAELVRDKSKVVATVSHYFWQAPSPLDDSVTAAERLRLRLHLGYDNEFQIHTIDGWTYTFDVTSGKIISREPTKK
;
A
#
# COMPACT_ATOMS: atom_id res chain seq x y z
N MET A 1 -2.27 -47.59 -55.09
CA MET A 1 -3.32 -47.07 -54.18
C MET A 1 -2.66 -46.11 -53.21
N ASN A 2 -2.79 -44.81 -53.46
CA ASN A 2 -2.15 -43.75 -52.67
C ASN A 2 -2.96 -43.51 -51.38
N ARG A 3 -2.30 -43.57 -50.22
CA ARG A 3 -2.88 -43.16 -48.94
C ARG A 3 -2.39 -41.74 -48.63
N THR A 4 -3.33 -40.80 -48.72
CA THR A 4 -3.16 -39.37 -48.44
C THR A 4 -2.92 -39.15 -46.95
N LEU A 5 -1.81 -38.49 -46.58
CA LEU A 5 -1.54 -37.97 -45.25
C LEU A 5 -2.42 -36.73 -44.99
N LEU A 6 -3.25 -36.76 -43.95
CA LEU A 6 -3.91 -35.57 -43.43
C LEU A 6 -2.99 -34.93 -42.38
N ALA A 7 -2.31 -33.84 -42.75
CA ALA A 7 -1.56 -33.01 -41.80
C ALA A 7 -2.54 -32.01 -41.16
N LEU A 8 -2.89 -32.25 -39.90
CA LEU A 8 -3.71 -31.33 -39.11
C LEU A 8 -2.79 -30.21 -38.59
N SER A 9 -2.77 -29.06 -39.28
CA SER A 9 -2.04 -27.88 -38.79
C SER A 9 -2.86 -27.21 -37.68
N CYS A 10 -2.41 -27.37 -36.44
CA CYS A 10 -2.97 -26.69 -35.28
C CYS A 10 -2.37 -25.28 -35.25
N TRP A 11 -3.16 -24.28 -35.67
CA TRP A 11 -2.80 -22.87 -35.54
C TRP A 11 -2.90 -22.47 -34.07
N ILE A 12 -1.76 -22.43 -33.38
CA ILE A 12 -1.67 -21.86 -32.04
C ILE A 12 -1.77 -20.35 -32.19
N THR A 13 -2.97 -19.82 -31.96
CA THR A 13 -3.19 -18.39 -31.79
C THR A 13 -2.52 -17.95 -30.49
N PHE A 14 -1.36 -17.31 -30.60
CA PHE A 14 -0.75 -16.57 -29.50
C PHE A 14 -1.65 -15.37 -29.17
N ALA A 15 -2.67 -15.59 -28.34
CA ALA A 15 -3.37 -14.50 -27.71
C ALA A 15 -2.37 -13.81 -26.79
N SER A 16 -1.96 -12.58 -27.14
CA SER A 16 -1.19 -11.72 -26.26
C SER A 16 -2.00 -11.49 -25.00
N ALA A 17 -1.71 -12.25 -23.95
CA ALA A 17 -2.28 -12.03 -22.63
C ALA A 17 -1.79 -10.64 -22.16
N PHE A 18 -2.70 -9.68 -22.08
CA PHE A 18 -2.44 -8.42 -21.39
C PHE A 18 -2.25 -8.75 -19.92
N ALA A 19 -1.00 -8.94 -19.50
CA ALA A 19 -0.65 -9.02 -18.09
C ALA A 19 -0.91 -7.65 -17.46
N ASP A 20 -1.61 -7.62 -16.34
CA ASP A 20 -1.76 -6.42 -15.54
C ASP A 20 -0.39 -6.00 -14.98
N SER A 21 -0.11 -4.70 -14.99
CA SER A 21 1.13 -4.13 -14.46
C SER A 21 0.82 -3.18 -13.30
N PRO A 22 1.74 -3.06 -12.32
CA PRO A 22 1.59 -2.07 -11.25
C PRO A 22 1.44 -0.66 -11.82
N ALA A 23 0.61 0.16 -11.18
CA ALA A 23 0.48 1.56 -11.57
C ALA A 23 1.85 2.27 -11.48
N PRO A 24 2.23 3.11 -12.46
CA PRO A 24 3.49 3.84 -12.40
C PRO A 24 3.47 4.86 -11.24
N PRO A 25 4.59 5.05 -10.54
CA PRO A 25 4.64 5.98 -9.41
C PRO A 25 4.64 7.44 -9.93
N VAL A 26 3.91 8.31 -9.25
CA VAL A 26 3.73 9.73 -9.63
C VAL A 26 3.85 10.62 -8.39
N PRO A 27 4.20 11.90 -8.52
CA PRO A 27 4.17 12.81 -7.37
C PRO A 27 2.79 12.83 -6.69
N ARG A 28 2.77 12.77 -5.36
CA ARG A 28 1.54 12.75 -4.55
C ARG A 28 1.63 13.66 -3.33
N VAL A 29 0.48 14.07 -2.85
CA VAL A 29 0.30 14.79 -1.58
C VAL A 29 -0.74 14.05 -0.75
N PHE A 30 -0.45 13.85 0.51
CA PHE A 30 -1.33 13.21 1.50
C PHE A 30 -1.58 14.17 2.64
N THR A 31 -2.83 14.48 2.94
CA THR A 31 -3.19 15.39 4.03
C THR A 31 -3.54 14.61 5.29
N SER A 32 -3.23 15.17 6.46
CA SER A 32 -3.78 14.67 7.73
C SER A 32 -5.31 14.70 7.68
N GLU A 33 -5.96 13.65 8.17
CA GLU A 33 -7.43 13.53 8.16
C GLU A 33 -8.11 14.53 9.11
N SER A 34 -7.35 15.12 10.04
CA SER A 34 -7.89 16.04 11.05
C SER A 34 -7.94 17.51 10.61
N GLY A 35 -7.60 17.83 9.36
CA GLY A 35 -7.57 19.22 8.87
C GLY A 35 -6.53 20.11 9.57
N SER A 36 -5.44 19.55 10.10
CA SER A 36 -4.47 20.25 10.95
C SER A 36 -3.43 21.12 10.23
N GLY A 37 -3.61 21.37 8.93
CA GLY A 37 -2.61 22.01 8.09
C GLY A 37 -1.35 21.16 7.84
N VAL A 38 -1.36 19.89 8.24
CA VAL A 38 -0.25 18.94 8.03
C VAL A 38 -0.48 18.12 6.77
N PHE A 39 0.58 17.99 5.96
CA PHE A 39 0.57 17.16 4.77
C PHE A 39 1.95 16.55 4.50
N PHE A 40 1.96 15.48 3.71
CA PHE A 40 3.15 14.77 3.30
C PHE A 40 3.22 14.73 1.77
N THR A 41 4.32 15.18 1.19
CA THR A 41 4.57 15.04 -0.25
C THR A 41 5.37 13.78 -0.50
N MET A 42 5.15 13.12 -1.63
CA MET A 42 5.91 11.97 -2.08
C MET A 42 6.33 12.18 -3.52
N VAL A 43 7.62 11.99 -3.78
CA VAL A 43 8.23 12.15 -5.11
C VAL A 43 8.90 10.83 -5.49
N PRO A 44 8.56 10.23 -6.64
CA PRO A 44 9.16 8.98 -7.06
C PRO A 44 10.63 9.13 -7.45
N ALA A 45 11.32 7.99 -7.47
CA ALA A 45 12.68 7.90 -7.95
C ALA A 45 12.74 8.33 -9.42
N ARG A 46 13.79 9.08 -9.77
CA ARG A 46 14.06 9.49 -11.14
C ARG A 46 15.10 8.55 -11.72
N HIS A 47 14.81 8.02 -12.91
CA HIS A 47 15.71 7.13 -13.64
C HIS A 47 16.24 7.84 -14.88
N GLY A 48 17.54 7.67 -15.14
CA GLY A 48 18.20 8.14 -16.35
C GLY A 48 17.93 7.21 -17.54
N LYS A 49 18.58 7.49 -18.68
CA LYS A 49 18.43 6.72 -19.93
C LYS A 49 18.81 5.24 -19.78
N ASP A 50 19.70 4.92 -18.85
CA ASP A 50 20.20 3.56 -18.60
C ASP A 50 19.44 2.83 -17.49
N PHE A 51 18.24 3.30 -17.11
CA PHE A 51 17.48 2.82 -15.94
C PHE A 51 18.23 2.94 -14.60
N LYS A 52 19.34 3.67 -14.55
CA LYS A 52 20.04 4.01 -13.31
C LYS A 52 19.25 5.04 -12.54
N VAL A 53 19.13 4.84 -11.22
CA VAL A 53 18.52 5.82 -10.33
C VAL A 53 19.42 7.05 -10.25
N GLU A 54 18.94 8.17 -10.80
CA GLU A 54 19.60 9.49 -10.70
C GLU A 54 19.25 10.20 -9.39
N ARG A 55 18.06 9.90 -8.86
CA ARG A 55 17.58 10.41 -7.58
C ARG A 55 16.63 9.40 -6.97
N GLU A 56 16.88 9.05 -5.72
CA GLU A 56 15.99 8.18 -4.96
C GLU A 56 14.59 8.78 -4.78
N ALA A 57 13.62 7.91 -4.53
CA ALA A 57 12.32 8.37 -4.07
C ALA A 57 12.46 9.02 -2.70
N PHE A 58 11.71 10.09 -2.47
CA PHE A 58 11.71 10.78 -1.18
C PHE A 58 10.36 11.39 -0.89
N GLY A 59 10.10 11.61 0.39
CA GLY A 59 8.93 12.34 0.84
C GLY A 59 9.28 13.38 1.89
N VAL A 60 8.39 14.36 2.05
CA VAL A 60 8.60 15.50 2.96
C VAL A 60 7.31 15.82 3.70
N ALA A 61 7.40 15.86 5.02
CA ALA A 61 6.31 16.31 5.88
C ALA A 61 6.36 17.83 6.02
N TYR A 62 5.23 18.49 5.88
CA TYR A 62 5.05 19.92 6.05
C TYR A 62 3.92 20.24 7.02
N LYS A 63 4.01 21.40 7.65
CA LYS A 63 2.92 22.07 8.35
C LYS A 63 2.71 23.45 7.76
N MET A 64 1.48 23.78 7.44
CA MET A 64 1.05 25.12 7.05
C MET A 64 0.77 25.98 8.29
N ASP A 65 1.29 27.21 8.32
CA ASP A 65 0.95 28.20 9.35
C ASP A 65 -0.27 29.04 8.96
N ASP A 66 -0.69 29.94 9.86
CA ASP A 66 -1.89 30.78 9.68
C ASP A 66 -1.70 31.82 8.56
N GLU A 67 -0.45 32.11 8.17
CA GLU A 67 -0.09 32.95 7.03
C GLU A 67 0.00 32.16 5.71
N GLY A 68 -0.28 30.85 5.73
CA GLY A 68 -0.25 29.98 4.55
C GLY A 68 1.15 29.57 4.10
N LYS A 69 2.18 29.79 4.92
CA LYS A 69 3.55 29.35 4.63
C LYS A 69 3.75 27.91 5.10
N PHE A 70 4.63 27.19 4.39
CA PHE A 70 4.94 25.80 4.70
C PHE A 70 6.24 25.71 5.48
N LYS A 71 6.17 25.08 6.65
CA LYS A 71 7.32 24.68 7.45
C LYS A 71 7.57 23.19 7.25
N GLU A 72 8.77 22.84 6.82
CA GLU A 72 9.22 21.45 6.77
C GLU A 72 9.36 20.88 8.19
N LEU A 73 8.87 19.64 8.38
CA LEU A 73 8.99 18.90 9.63
C LEU A 73 10.12 17.87 9.56
N TYR A 74 10.10 17.01 8.54
CA TYR A 74 11.14 16.00 8.27
C TYR A 74 11.07 15.47 6.83
N ARG A 75 12.05 14.64 6.47
CA ARG A 75 12.14 13.93 5.18
C ARG A 75 12.28 12.43 5.37
N THR A 76 11.90 11.68 4.34
CA THR A 76 12.16 10.24 4.19
C THR A 76 12.76 9.99 2.82
N GLU A 77 13.62 8.99 2.69
CA GLU A 77 14.34 8.71 1.44
C GLU A 77 14.43 7.19 1.20
N GLY A 78 14.70 6.81 -0.06
CA GLY A 78 14.93 5.42 -0.46
C GLY A 78 13.65 4.60 -0.66
N TRP A 79 12.48 5.24 -0.65
CA TRP A 79 11.22 4.53 -0.86
C TRP A 79 10.07 5.39 -1.39
N TYR A 80 9.11 4.72 -2.02
CA TYR A 80 7.86 5.30 -2.50
C TYR A 80 6.67 4.48 -1.98
N SER A 81 5.52 5.15 -1.78
CA SER A 81 4.25 4.49 -1.50
C SER A 81 3.08 5.24 -2.14
N PHE A 82 2.06 4.49 -2.56
CA PHE A 82 0.82 5.06 -3.07
C PHE A 82 -0.15 5.50 -1.96
N SER A 83 0.09 5.08 -0.72
CA SER A 83 -0.76 5.35 0.43
C SER A 83 0.07 5.52 1.70
N VAL A 84 -0.01 6.72 2.27
CA VAL A 84 0.55 7.03 3.58
C VAL A 84 -0.48 7.81 4.40
N PHE A 85 -0.37 7.73 5.71
CA PHE A 85 -1.22 8.43 6.68
C PHE A 85 -0.34 9.18 7.64
N ILE A 86 -0.57 10.49 7.81
CA ILE A 86 0.25 11.36 8.65
C ILE A 86 -0.57 11.82 9.86
N SER A 87 0.04 11.80 11.05
CA SER A 87 -0.63 12.20 12.29
C SER A 87 -0.97 13.69 12.29
N ARG A 88 -1.88 14.07 13.18
CA ARG A 88 -2.36 15.45 13.31
C ARG A 88 -1.24 16.47 13.53
N ASP A 89 -0.25 16.12 14.35
CA ASP A 89 0.91 16.95 14.65
C ASP A 89 2.03 16.84 13.59
N GLY A 90 1.89 15.89 12.67
CA GLY A 90 2.87 15.60 11.64
C GLY A 90 4.14 14.95 12.17
N GLN A 91 4.15 14.41 13.39
CA GLN A 91 5.30 13.69 13.96
C GLN A 91 5.37 12.24 13.49
N TYR A 92 4.23 11.59 13.27
CA TYR A 92 4.14 10.18 12.92
C TYR A 92 3.61 9.97 11.51
N LEU A 93 4.12 8.92 10.86
CA LEU A 93 3.70 8.52 9.52
C LEU A 93 3.51 7.01 9.47
N VAL A 94 2.38 6.59 8.92
CA VAL A 94 2.13 5.21 8.52
C VAL A 94 2.31 5.12 7.01
N ARG A 95 3.17 4.21 6.57
CA ARG A 95 3.42 3.91 5.17
C ARG A 95 2.83 2.54 4.85
N MET A 96 1.91 2.48 3.90
CA MET A 96 1.50 1.19 3.34
C MET A 96 2.58 0.66 2.39
N GLY A 97 2.67 -0.65 2.31
CA GLY A 97 3.52 -1.34 1.35
C GLY A 97 3.31 -0.85 -0.09
N PRO A 98 4.32 -1.06 -0.96
CA PRO A 98 4.09 -0.97 -2.40
C PRO A 98 3.14 -2.10 -2.84
N TRP A 99 2.96 -2.27 -4.14
CA TRP A 99 2.34 -3.48 -4.68
C TRP A 99 3.16 -4.70 -4.25
N SER A 100 2.55 -5.65 -3.57
CA SER A 100 3.19 -6.91 -3.20
C SER A 100 3.44 -7.76 -4.45
N VAL A 101 4.63 -8.33 -4.58
CA VAL A 101 5.02 -9.04 -5.81
C VAL A 101 4.78 -10.54 -5.64
N GLY A 102 4.40 -11.21 -6.73
CA GLY A 102 4.17 -12.66 -6.71
C GLY A 102 2.71 -13.00 -6.44
N ARG A 103 2.46 -14.14 -5.78
CA ARG A 103 1.11 -14.74 -5.70
C ARG A 103 0.67 -15.11 -4.29
N GLU A 104 1.50 -14.88 -3.27
CA GLU A 104 1.20 -15.21 -1.88
C GLU A 104 1.95 -14.30 -0.90
N PRO A 105 1.47 -14.17 0.36
CA PRO A 105 2.15 -13.42 1.40
C PRO A 105 3.58 -13.90 1.67
N ALA A 106 4.52 -12.97 1.64
CA ALA A 106 5.95 -13.21 1.82
C ALA A 106 6.53 -12.33 2.95
N GLN A 107 7.65 -12.76 3.51
CA GLN A 107 8.35 -12.01 4.58
C GLN A 107 9.00 -10.72 4.06
N ASP A 108 9.40 -10.70 2.79
CA ASP A 108 10.05 -9.54 2.18
C ASP A 108 9.04 -8.54 1.58
N ASP A 109 7.75 -8.89 1.56
CA ASP A 109 6.69 -8.01 1.09
C ASP A 109 6.21 -7.12 2.23
N LEU A 110 6.62 -5.85 2.22
CA LEU A 110 6.14 -4.85 3.19
C LEU A 110 4.62 -4.73 3.15
N ALA A 111 3.96 -4.87 4.29
CA ALA A 111 2.53 -4.57 4.46
C ALA A 111 2.32 -3.15 4.97
N VAL A 112 2.98 -2.81 6.09
CA VAL A 112 2.89 -1.50 6.73
C VAL A 112 4.17 -1.18 7.49
N ALA A 113 4.59 0.09 7.47
CA ALA A 113 5.69 0.61 8.27
C ALA A 113 5.28 1.89 9.01
N PHE A 114 5.83 2.09 10.19
CA PHE A 114 5.56 3.21 11.09
C PHE A 114 6.82 4.02 11.26
N TYR A 115 6.70 5.35 11.22
CA TYR A 115 7.81 6.28 11.32
C TYR A 115 7.52 7.36 12.36
N LYS A 116 8.57 7.85 12.99
CA LYS A 116 8.58 9.05 13.84
C LYS A 116 9.66 10.00 13.35
N ASP A 117 9.28 11.25 13.07
CA ASP A 117 10.21 12.28 12.60
C ASP A 117 11.06 11.80 11.42
N GLY A 118 10.44 11.07 10.48
CA GLY A 118 11.06 10.49 9.28
C GLY A 118 11.87 9.20 9.51
N LYS A 119 11.99 8.72 10.76
CA LYS A 119 12.77 7.52 11.10
C LYS A 119 11.86 6.31 11.31
N LEU A 120 12.25 5.16 10.77
CA LEU A 120 11.53 3.91 10.93
C LEU A 120 11.46 3.50 12.41
N LEU A 121 10.26 3.21 12.90
CA LEU A 121 9.99 2.64 14.21
C LEU A 121 9.84 1.12 14.14
N LYS A 122 8.99 0.67 13.22
CA LYS A 122 8.56 -0.73 13.09
C LYS A 122 7.97 -0.95 11.71
N GLU A 123 8.11 -2.16 11.19
CA GLU A 123 7.42 -2.62 9.99
C GLU A 123 6.91 -4.04 10.16
N TYR A 124 5.94 -4.40 9.32
CA TYR A 124 5.37 -5.73 9.25
C TYR A 124 5.27 -6.15 7.78
N SER A 125 5.56 -7.42 7.52
CA SER A 125 5.36 -8.05 6.22
C SER A 125 3.92 -8.51 6.04
N THR A 126 3.54 -8.81 4.79
CA THR A 126 2.23 -9.42 4.51
C THR A 126 2.12 -10.80 5.14
N ALA A 127 3.22 -11.56 5.23
CA ALA A 127 3.24 -12.87 5.89
C ALA A 127 3.06 -12.79 7.42
N GLU A 128 3.36 -11.65 8.05
CA GLU A 128 3.08 -11.43 9.48
C GLU A 128 1.62 -11.05 9.75
N LEU A 129 0.94 -10.42 8.79
CA LEU A 129 -0.43 -9.94 8.97
C LEU A 129 -1.49 -10.89 8.40
N VAL A 130 -1.21 -11.63 7.33
CA VAL A 130 -2.15 -12.58 6.71
C VAL A 130 -1.96 -13.96 7.32
N ARG A 131 -2.99 -14.49 7.98
CA ARG A 131 -2.95 -15.79 8.66
C ARG A 131 -3.36 -16.92 7.73
N ASP A 132 -4.40 -16.72 6.92
CA ASP A 132 -4.83 -17.67 5.89
C ASP A 132 -4.40 -17.19 4.49
N LYS A 133 -3.24 -17.67 4.05
CA LYS A 133 -2.68 -17.33 2.74
C LYS A 133 -3.60 -17.75 1.58
N SER A 134 -4.48 -18.74 1.76
CA SER A 134 -5.35 -19.18 0.66
C SER A 134 -6.45 -18.17 0.33
N LYS A 135 -6.60 -17.10 1.12
CA LYS A 135 -7.60 -16.04 0.93
C LYS A 135 -7.11 -14.89 0.06
N VAL A 136 -5.80 -14.77 -0.18
CA VAL A 136 -5.28 -13.69 -1.02
C VAL A 136 -5.74 -13.85 -2.46
N VAL A 137 -5.95 -12.71 -3.13
CA VAL A 137 -6.35 -12.69 -4.54
C VAL A 137 -5.13 -12.31 -5.36
N ALA A 138 -4.56 -13.28 -6.07
CA ALA A 138 -3.41 -13.07 -6.94
C ALA A 138 -3.84 -12.70 -8.37
N THR A 139 -3.14 -11.76 -8.97
CA THR A 139 -3.19 -11.42 -10.39
C THR A 139 -1.97 -12.00 -11.11
N VAL A 140 -1.63 -11.50 -12.31
CA VAL A 140 -0.42 -11.94 -13.04
C VAL A 140 0.84 -11.36 -12.40
N SER A 141 0.79 -10.14 -11.86
CA SER A 141 1.97 -9.42 -11.36
C SER A 141 2.01 -9.19 -9.85
N HIS A 142 0.86 -9.25 -9.16
CA HIS A 142 0.77 -8.92 -7.74
C HIS A 142 -0.33 -9.72 -7.04
N TYR A 143 -0.49 -9.51 -5.73
CA TYR A 143 -1.63 -10.03 -4.98
C TYR A 143 -2.21 -8.99 -4.02
N PHE A 144 -3.49 -9.16 -3.71
CA PHE A 144 -4.20 -8.37 -2.72
C PHE A 144 -4.35 -9.14 -1.41
N TRP A 145 -3.96 -8.50 -0.32
CA TRP A 145 -4.01 -9.06 1.03
C TRP A 145 -4.87 -8.25 2.00
N GLN A 146 -5.10 -6.97 1.71
CA GLN A 146 -6.03 -6.14 2.46
C GLN A 146 -7.45 -6.57 2.13
N ALA A 147 -8.34 -6.51 3.12
CA ALA A 147 -9.76 -6.63 2.85
C ALA A 147 -10.17 -5.56 1.82
N PRO A 148 -11.01 -5.90 0.83
CA PRO A 148 -11.39 -4.97 -0.21
C PRO A 148 -11.93 -3.66 0.38
N SER A 149 -11.28 -2.57 -0.01
CA SER A 149 -11.71 -1.19 0.22
C SER A 149 -12.88 -0.85 -0.74
N PRO A 150 -13.61 0.27 -0.58
CA PRO A 150 -15.05 0.44 -0.82
C PRO A 150 -15.49 0.57 -2.30
N LEU A 151 -14.70 0.02 -3.23
CA LEU A 151 -14.97 -0.02 -4.66
C LEU A 151 -15.59 -1.35 -5.11
N ASP A 152 -15.80 -2.30 -4.20
CA ASP A 152 -16.57 -3.51 -4.46
C ASP A 152 -18.06 -3.23 -4.17
N ASP A 153 -18.91 -3.41 -5.18
CA ASP A 153 -20.36 -3.14 -5.08
C ASP A 153 -21.08 -4.09 -4.11
N SER A 154 -20.40 -5.14 -3.65
CA SER A 154 -20.96 -6.16 -2.75
C SER A 154 -21.00 -5.77 -1.26
N VAL A 155 -20.43 -4.64 -0.85
CA VAL A 155 -20.42 -4.16 0.55
C VAL A 155 -21.30 -2.92 0.77
N THR A 156 -22.01 -2.88 1.90
CA THR A 156 -22.87 -1.76 2.31
C THR A 156 -22.05 -0.50 2.63
N ALA A 157 -22.64 0.70 2.50
CA ALA A 157 -21.96 1.96 2.84
C ALA A 157 -21.43 2.01 4.29
N ALA A 158 -22.09 1.31 5.23
CA ALA A 158 -21.65 1.20 6.61
C ALA A 158 -20.40 0.31 6.76
N GLU A 159 -20.34 -0.83 6.07
CA GLU A 159 -19.14 -1.69 6.01
C GLU A 159 -17.98 -0.96 5.32
N ARG A 160 -18.27 -0.16 4.29
CA ARG A 160 -17.30 0.67 3.58
C ARG A 160 -16.61 1.69 4.50
N LEU A 161 -17.36 2.33 5.40
CA LEU A 161 -16.79 3.24 6.40
C LEU A 161 -15.93 2.49 7.41
N ARG A 162 -16.32 1.27 7.79
CA ARG A 162 -15.59 0.45 8.78
C ARG A 162 -14.25 -0.06 8.24
N LEU A 163 -14.17 -0.41 6.96
CA LEU A 163 -12.98 -0.99 6.34
C LEU A 163 -11.99 0.05 5.82
N ARG A 164 -12.31 1.34 5.95
CA ARG A 164 -11.44 2.42 5.52
C ARG A 164 -10.24 2.49 6.45
N LEU A 165 -9.04 2.37 5.88
CA LEU A 165 -7.80 2.70 6.57
C LEU A 165 -7.91 4.13 7.10
N HIS A 166 -7.75 4.30 8.41
CA HIS A 166 -7.88 5.56 9.11
C HIS A 166 -6.82 5.65 10.19
N LEU A 167 -6.20 6.82 10.29
CA LEU A 167 -5.36 7.19 11.41
C LEU A 167 -6.17 8.03 12.41
N GLY A 168 -6.51 7.41 13.54
CA GLY A 168 -7.30 7.99 14.61
C GLY A 168 -6.64 9.18 15.29
N TYR A 169 -7.46 9.98 15.98
CA TYR A 169 -7.00 11.12 16.81
C TYR A 169 -6.12 10.69 17.99
N ASP A 170 -6.25 9.44 18.41
CA ASP A 170 -5.50 8.75 19.45
C ASP A 170 -4.21 8.11 18.94
N ASN A 171 -3.83 8.36 17.68
CA ASN A 171 -2.71 7.70 17.00
C ASN A 171 -2.87 6.18 16.91
N GLU A 172 -4.10 5.69 16.81
CA GLU A 172 -4.36 4.31 16.42
C GLU A 172 -4.52 4.20 14.91
N PHE A 173 -3.96 3.14 14.33
CA PHE A 173 -4.15 2.81 12.92
C PHE A 173 -4.75 1.41 12.80
N GLN A 174 -5.77 1.26 11.96
CA GLN A 174 -6.44 -0.02 11.76
C GLN A 174 -6.20 -0.56 10.34
N ILE A 175 -5.89 -1.84 10.26
CA ILE A 175 -5.79 -2.58 9.00
C ILE A 175 -6.71 -3.79 9.06
N HIS A 176 -7.48 -3.97 7.99
CA HIS A 176 -8.29 -5.16 7.78
C HIS A 176 -7.66 -6.03 6.70
N THR A 177 -7.52 -7.31 7.00
CA THR A 177 -6.92 -8.31 6.12
C THR A 177 -8.01 -9.15 5.46
N ILE A 178 -7.73 -9.64 4.26
CA ILE A 178 -8.69 -10.37 3.43
C ILE A 178 -9.14 -11.71 4.03
N ASP A 179 -8.35 -12.26 4.95
CA ASP A 179 -8.68 -13.45 5.74
C ASP A 179 -9.50 -13.13 7.00
N GLY A 180 -10.00 -11.90 7.14
CA GLY A 180 -10.99 -11.53 8.13
C GLY A 180 -10.41 -11.18 9.50
N TRP A 181 -9.20 -10.63 9.55
CA TRP A 181 -8.61 -10.07 10.78
C TRP A 181 -8.51 -8.55 10.72
N THR A 182 -8.79 -7.93 11.86
CA THR A 182 -8.50 -6.52 12.13
C THR A 182 -7.30 -6.42 13.06
N TYR A 183 -6.33 -5.61 12.66
CA TYR A 183 -5.18 -5.25 13.46
C TYR A 183 -5.27 -3.77 13.84
N THR A 184 -5.16 -3.48 15.13
CA THR A 184 -4.99 -2.11 15.64
C THR A 184 -3.55 -1.91 16.04
N PHE A 185 -2.93 -0.85 15.54
CA PHE A 185 -1.56 -0.48 15.82
C PHE A 185 -1.53 0.82 16.62
N ASP A 186 -0.68 0.88 17.64
CA ASP A 186 -0.24 2.13 18.23
C ASP A 186 0.83 2.74 17.31
N VAL A 187 0.52 3.85 16.66
CA VAL A 187 1.40 4.49 15.69
C VAL A 187 2.65 5.09 16.34
N THR A 188 2.61 5.39 17.64
CA THR A 188 3.76 5.99 18.34
C THR A 188 4.90 5.02 18.56
N SER A 189 4.60 3.71 18.55
CA SER A 189 5.56 2.62 18.69
C SER A 189 5.58 1.67 17.49
N GLY A 190 4.56 1.73 16.64
CA GLY A 190 4.28 0.77 15.58
C GLY A 190 3.89 -0.62 16.09
N LYS A 191 3.58 -0.80 17.38
CA LYS A 191 3.21 -2.11 17.93
C LYS A 191 1.75 -2.44 17.64
N ILE A 192 1.47 -3.71 17.36
CA ILE A 192 0.09 -4.22 17.35
C ILE A 192 -0.41 -4.26 18.79
N ILE A 193 -1.49 -3.51 19.08
CA ILE A 193 -2.14 -3.45 20.40
C ILE A 193 -3.43 -4.29 20.45
N SER A 194 -4.04 -4.60 19.31
CA SER A 194 -5.19 -5.51 19.23
C SER A 194 -5.16 -6.36 17.96
N ARG A 195 -5.67 -7.59 18.07
CA ARG A 195 -5.87 -8.55 16.97
C ARG A 195 -7.19 -9.26 17.18
N GLU A 196 -8.16 -9.00 16.33
CA GLU A 196 -9.49 -9.60 16.46
C GLU A 196 -10.07 -10.01 15.10
N PRO A 197 -10.95 -11.03 15.07
CA PRO A 197 -11.74 -11.30 13.87
C PRO A 197 -12.55 -10.06 13.46
N THR A 198 -12.53 -9.71 12.18
CA THR A 198 -13.34 -8.63 11.63
C THR A 198 -14.82 -8.96 11.82
N LYS A 199 -15.53 -8.14 12.61
CA LYS A 199 -16.97 -8.32 12.82
C LYS A 199 -17.72 -8.09 11.51
N LYS A 200 -18.48 -9.10 11.07
CA LYS A 200 -19.41 -9.02 9.95
C LYS A 200 -20.63 -8.20 10.35
#